data_AF-A0A3D5A6U8-F1
#
_entry.id   AF-A0A3D5A6U8-F1
#
_cell.length_a   1.000
_cell.length_b   1.000
_cell.length_c   1.000
_cell.angle_alpha   90.00
_cell.angle_beta   90.00
_cell.angle_gamma   90.00
#
_symmetry.space_group_name_H-M   'P 1'
#
loop_
_entity.id
_entity.type
_entity.pdbx_description
1 polymer ?
#
loop_
_entity_poly.entity_id
_entity_poly.type
_entity_poly.pdbx_seq_one_letter_code
_entity_poly.pdbx_strand_id
1 'polypeptide(L)'
;MTPNQLQILKLLEELPDSSDFELAPATSLQITVFKERAFTKKVPENVISQLIELYEVADGYVNHMVIGFFNCDDETVFEWWDDYQELWIGQRDFNTLRWANGKFCLGDASSISYDESYESRTLVGLIEICRNEMLRAID
;
A
#
# COMPACT_ATOMS: atom_id res chain seq x y z
N MET A 1 15.05 -5.34 -10.27
CA MET A 1 14.02 -4.29 -10.13
C MET A 1 13.07 -4.42 -11.31
N THR A 2 11.78 -4.64 -11.05
CA THR A 2 10.73 -4.75 -12.08
C THR A 2 10.30 -3.35 -12.59
N PRO A 3 9.60 -3.24 -13.73
CA PRO A 3 9.03 -1.97 -14.17
C PRO A 3 8.10 -1.33 -13.13
N ASN A 4 7.33 -2.14 -12.40
CA ASN A 4 6.46 -1.64 -11.33
C ASN A 4 7.27 -1.10 -10.15
N GLN A 5 8.34 -1.79 -9.75
CA GLN A 5 9.24 -1.31 -8.68
C GLN A 5 9.85 0.06 -9.01
N LEU A 6 10.30 0.25 -10.26
CA LEU A 6 10.81 1.55 -10.73
C LEU A 6 9.73 2.63 -10.69
N GLN A 7 8.50 2.29 -11.10
CA GLN A 7 7.38 3.22 -11.07
C GLN A 7 6.98 3.59 -9.63
N ILE A 8 6.97 2.63 -8.71
CA ILE A 8 6.71 2.86 -7.28
C ILE A 8 7.72 3.85 -6.72
N LEU A 9 9.02 3.56 -6.87
CA LEU A 9 10.08 4.45 -6.39
C LEU A 9 9.91 5.86 -6.94
N LYS A 10 9.75 6.00 -8.26
CA LYS A 10 9.53 7.30 -8.90
C LYS A 10 8.33 8.05 -8.32
N LEU A 11 7.19 7.38 -8.16
CA LEU A 11 5.98 8.02 -7.63
C LEU A 11 6.15 8.50 -6.19
N LEU A 12 6.85 7.72 -5.35
CA LEU A 12 7.11 8.08 -3.96
C LEU A 12 8.16 9.20 -3.83
N GLU A 13 9.20 9.18 -4.67
CA GLU A 13 10.21 10.25 -4.74
C GLU A 13 9.62 11.58 -5.22
N GLU A 14 8.62 11.56 -6.09
CA GLU A 14 7.93 12.75 -6.59
C GLU A 14 6.89 13.34 -5.61
N LEU A 15 6.69 12.73 -4.43
CA LEU A 15 5.77 13.26 -3.43
C LEU A 15 6.31 14.55 -2.78
N PRO A 16 5.42 15.48 -2.39
CA PRO A 16 5.77 16.57 -1.49
C PRO A 16 6.50 16.07 -0.24
N ASP A 17 7.59 16.75 0.13
CA ASP A 17 8.44 16.45 1.29
C ASP A 17 9.02 15.02 1.32
N SER A 18 9.13 14.36 0.17
CA SER A 18 9.67 13.00 0.05
C SER A 18 11.10 12.88 0.58
N SER A 19 11.89 13.96 0.56
CA SER A 19 13.27 14.01 1.09
C SER A 19 13.38 13.72 2.58
N ASP A 20 12.28 13.89 3.32
CA ASP A 20 12.25 13.69 4.77
C ASP A 20 12.03 12.23 5.16
N PHE A 21 11.77 11.36 4.17
CA PHE A 21 11.40 9.97 4.37
C PHE A 21 12.29 9.01 3.59
N GLU A 22 12.74 7.95 4.26
CA GLU A 22 13.60 6.94 3.65
C GLU A 22 12.79 5.89 2.90
N LEU A 23 13.21 5.60 1.67
CA LEU A 23 12.76 4.42 0.92
C LEU A 23 13.67 3.25 1.28
N ALA A 24 13.18 2.37 2.14
CA ALA A 24 13.90 1.20 2.60
C ALA A 24 13.24 -0.09 2.08
N PRO A 25 14.01 -1.05 1.54
CA PRO A 25 13.48 -2.35 1.18
C PRO A 25 13.33 -3.25 2.41
N ALA A 26 12.30 -4.11 2.41
CA ALA A 26 12.18 -5.22 3.34
C ALA A 26 13.34 -6.20 3.17
N THR A 27 13.73 -6.86 4.26
CA THR A 27 14.68 -7.96 4.19
C THR A 27 14.07 -9.20 3.53
N SER A 28 14.91 -10.08 2.96
CA SER A 28 14.44 -11.35 2.37
C SER A 28 13.66 -12.23 3.37
N LEU A 29 13.98 -12.14 4.66
CA LEU A 29 13.28 -12.87 5.71
C LEU A 29 11.86 -12.33 5.91
N GLN A 30 11.69 -11.00 5.98
CA GLN A 30 10.38 -10.37 6.12
C GLN A 30 9.49 -10.67 4.91
N ILE A 31 10.02 -10.58 3.69
CA ILE A 31 9.30 -10.97 2.47
C ILE A 31 8.86 -12.43 2.51
N THR A 32 9.71 -13.34 3.03
CA THR A 32 9.36 -14.76 3.17
C THR A 32 8.21 -14.95 4.16
N VAL A 33 8.27 -14.30 5.32
CA VAL A 33 7.20 -14.33 6.34
C VAL A 33 5.88 -13.79 5.77
N PHE A 34 5.91 -12.65 5.08
CA PHE A 34 4.74 -12.09 4.41
C PHE A 34 4.13 -13.08 3.40
N LYS A 35 4.96 -13.66 2.52
CA LYS A 35 4.52 -14.65 1.52
C LYS A 35 3.82 -15.85 2.16
N GLU A 36 4.42 -16.43 3.19
CA GLU A 36 3.86 -17.59 3.90
C GLU A 36 2.51 -17.27 4.55
N ARG A 37 2.40 -16.11 5.22
CA ARG A 37 1.14 -15.64 5.83
C ARG A 37 0.06 -15.42 4.77
N ALA A 38 0.37 -14.67 3.72
CA ALA A 38 -0.57 -14.34 2.66
C ALA A 38 -1.05 -15.61 1.90
N PHE A 39 -0.13 -16.53 1.60
CA PHE A 39 -0.45 -17.81 0.97
C PHE A 39 -1.35 -18.68 1.86
N THR A 40 -1.03 -18.78 3.15
CA THR A 40 -1.85 -19.53 4.13
C THR A 40 -3.26 -18.97 4.23
N LYS A 41 -3.39 -17.64 4.18
CA LYS A 41 -4.67 -16.92 4.17
C LYS A 41 -5.38 -16.94 2.82
N LYS A 42 -4.78 -17.54 1.77
CA LYS A 42 -5.32 -17.63 0.42
C LYS A 42 -5.59 -16.27 -0.23
N VAL A 43 -4.75 -15.28 0.09
CA VAL A 43 -4.76 -14.00 -0.63
C VAL A 43 -4.48 -14.26 -2.12
N PRO A 44 -5.16 -13.57 -3.05
CA PRO A 44 -4.90 -13.76 -4.48
C PRO A 44 -3.43 -13.53 -4.85
N GLU A 45 -2.86 -14.44 -5.63
CA GLU A 45 -1.43 -14.43 -5.98
C GLU A 45 -0.99 -13.12 -6.64
N ASN A 46 -1.83 -12.56 -7.52
CA ASN A 46 -1.56 -11.29 -8.18
C ASN A 46 -1.52 -10.09 -7.21
N VAL A 47 -2.20 -10.18 -6.07
CA VAL A 47 -2.18 -9.15 -5.01
C VAL A 47 -0.93 -9.32 -4.17
N ILE A 48 -0.60 -10.57 -3.81
CA ILE A 48 0.66 -10.91 -3.13
C ILE A 48 1.86 -10.39 -3.92
N SER A 49 1.92 -10.66 -5.23
CA SER A 49 3.01 -10.19 -6.09
C SER A 49 3.16 -8.67 -6.08
N GLN A 50 2.06 -7.92 -6.18
CA GLN A 50 2.12 -6.45 -6.18
C GLN A 50 2.57 -5.89 -4.84
N LEU A 51 2.11 -6.46 -3.72
CA LEU A 51 2.56 -6.04 -2.39
C LEU A 51 4.05 -6.33 -2.18
N ILE A 52 4.55 -7.48 -2.65
CA ILE A 52 5.99 -7.77 -2.64
C ILE A 52 6.76 -6.74 -3.46
N GLU A 53 6.26 -6.34 -4.63
CA GLU A 53 6.91 -5.30 -5.43
C GLU A 53 7.07 -3.99 -4.65
N LEU A 54 6.08 -3.59 -3.85
CA LEU A 54 6.19 -2.44 -2.95
C LEU A 54 7.21 -2.69 -1.83
N TYR A 55 7.07 -3.78 -1.09
CA TYR A 55 7.90 -4.04 0.08
C TYR A 55 9.38 -4.26 -0.26
N GLU A 56 9.69 -4.77 -1.45
CA GLU A 56 11.07 -4.89 -1.93
C GLU A 56 11.75 -3.55 -2.25
N VAL A 57 11.03 -2.41 -2.20
CA VAL A 57 11.59 -1.08 -2.46
C VAL A 57 11.23 0.00 -1.44
N ALA A 58 10.11 -0.15 -0.72
CA ALA A 58 9.54 0.89 0.14
C ALA A 58 8.72 0.29 1.31
N ASP A 59 9.28 -0.70 2.00
CA ASP A 59 8.68 -1.33 3.18
C ASP A 59 8.48 -0.32 4.32
N GLY A 60 7.26 -0.25 4.85
CA GLY A 60 6.93 0.69 5.92
C GLY A 60 7.05 2.17 5.53
N TYR A 61 7.10 2.49 4.23
CA TYR A 61 7.26 3.88 3.80
C TYR A 61 6.08 4.74 4.25
N VAL A 62 6.40 5.93 4.74
CA VAL A 62 5.45 6.90 5.25
C VAL A 62 5.73 8.28 4.66
N ASN A 63 4.67 9.05 4.49
CA ASN A 63 4.70 10.48 4.23
C ASN A 63 3.81 11.19 5.26
N HIS A 64 3.90 12.51 5.36
CA HIS A 64 3.14 13.29 6.32
C HIS A 64 1.61 13.21 6.18
N MET A 65 1.05 13.10 4.96
CA MET A 65 -0.38 13.34 4.73
C MET A 65 -1.22 12.09 4.39
N VAL A 66 -0.96 11.45 3.24
CA VAL A 66 -1.89 10.45 2.67
C VAL A 66 -1.35 9.03 2.77
N ILE A 67 -0.04 8.84 2.63
CA ILE A 67 0.57 7.52 2.55
C ILE A 67 1.26 7.17 3.87
N GLY A 68 0.93 6.00 4.41
CA GLY A 68 1.66 5.36 5.50
C GLY A 68 1.49 3.86 5.37
N PHE A 69 2.41 3.18 4.69
CA PHE A 69 2.36 1.74 4.54
C PHE A 69 2.79 1.06 5.83
N PHE A 70 2.15 -0.06 6.17
CA PHE A 70 2.70 -0.94 7.19
C PHE A 70 3.90 -1.70 6.65
N ASN A 71 4.75 -2.19 7.56
CA ASN A 71 5.77 -3.15 7.20
C ASN A 71 5.11 -4.47 6.78
N CYS A 72 5.75 -5.19 5.87
CA CYS A 72 5.22 -6.45 5.35
C CYS A 72 5.11 -7.57 6.39
N ASP A 73 5.87 -7.48 7.48
CA ASP A 73 5.82 -8.39 8.61
C ASP A 73 4.86 -7.95 9.72
N ASP A 74 4.15 -6.82 9.54
CA ASP A 74 3.08 -6.40 10.43
C ASP A 74 1.84 -7.29 10.25
N GLU A 75 1.34 -7.83 11.36
CA GLU A 75 0.14 -8.68 11.35
C GLU A 75 -1.14 -7.87 11.08
N THR A 76 -1.10 -6.56 11.33
CA THR A 76 -2.19 -5.60 11.08
C THR A 76 -2.64 -5.64 9.61
N VAL A 77 -1.73 -5.98 8.68
CA VAL A 77 -2.06 -6.14 7.25
C VAL A 77 -3.20 -7.13 7.02
N PHE A 78 -3.32 -8.15 7.88
CA PHE A 78 -4.31 -9.22 7.77
C PHE A 78 -5.43 -9.16 8.81
N GLU A 79 -5.50 -8.09 9.61
CA GLU A 79 -6.44 -7.96 10.74
C GLU A 79 -7.90 -8.19 10.30
N TRP A 80 -8.28 -7.63 9.15
CA TRP A 80 -9.64 -7.69 8.62
C TRP A 80 -9.87 -8.83 7.63
N TRP A 81 -8.88 -9.69 7.43
CA TRP A 81 -8.93 -10.70 6.38
C TRP A 81 -10.00 -11.75 6.66
N ASP A 82 -10.03 -12.32 7.86
CA ASP A 82 -10.84 -13.51 8.13
C ASP A 82 -12.36 -13.19 8.10
N ASP A 83 -12.74 -11.96 8.45
CA ASP A 83 -14.13 -11.52 8.47
C ASP A 83 -14.58 -10.85 7.15
N TYR A 84 -13.71 -10.07 6.51
CA TYR A 84 -14.09 -9.20 5.39
C TYR A 84 -13.30 -9.46 4.09
N GLN A 85 -12.28 -10.31 4.13
CA GLN A 85 -11.33 -10.53 3.02
C GLN A 85 -10.68 -9.21 2.55
N GLU A 86 -10.40 -8.33 3.51
CA GLU A 86 -9.73 -7.05 3.32
C GLU A 86 -8.27 -7.14 3.78
N LEU A 87 -7.36 -6.58 2.98
CA LEU A 87 -6.00 -6.31 3.41
C LEU A 87 -5.90 -4.85 3.83
N TRP A 88 -5.39 -4.60 5.02
CA TRP A 88 -5.14 -3.26 5.52
C TRP A 88 -3.69 -2.89 5.24
N ILE A 89 -3.43 -2.27 4.10
CA ILE A 89 -2.06 -2.08 3.60
C ILE A 89 -1.36 -0.92 4.30
N GLY A 90 -2.12 0.06 4.78
CA GLY A 90 -1.56 1.19 5.48
C GLY A 90 -2.61 2.18 5.96
N GLN A 91 -2.14 3.17 6.72
CA GLN A 91 -2.92 4.28 7.20
C GLN A 91 -2.04 5.52 7.38
N ARG A 92 -2.58 6.68 7.04
CA ARG A 92 -2.01 7.97 7.45
C ARG A 92 -3.11 8.99 7.67
N ASP A 93 -3.05 9.69 8.80
CA ASP A 93 -4.11 10.61 9.24
C ASP A 93 -5.50 9.94 9.15
N PHE A 94 -6.40 10.51 8.36
CA PHE A 94 -7.75 9.95 8.13
C PHE A 94 -7.78 8.95 6.98
N ASN A 95 -6.70 8.81 6.22
CA ASN A 95 -6.62 7.99 5.03
C ASN A 95 -6.23 6.55 5.36
N THR A 96 -6.96 5.61 4.77
CA THR A 96 -6.73 4.17 4.91
C THR A 96 -6.52 3.55 3.54
N LEU A 97 -5.42 2.82 3.39
CA LEU A 97 -5.03 2.14 2.16
C LEU A 97 -5.39 0.66 2.31
N ARG A 98 -6.25 0.16 1.44
CA ARG A 98 -6.76 -1.21 1.54
C ARG A 98 -6.70 -1.95 0.21
N TRP A 99 -6.73 -3.28 0.27
CA TRP A 99 -7.24 -4.09 -0.83
C TRP A 99 -8.54 -4.75 -0.39
N ALA A 100 -9.61 -4.54 -1.16
CA ALA A 100 -10.94 -5.06 -0.87
C ALA A 100 -11.72 -5.20 -2.18
N ASN A 101 -12.65 -6.16 -2.24
CA ASN A 101 -13.55 -6.33 -3.41
C ASN A 101 -12.82 -6.41 -4.77
N GLY A 102 -11.60 -6.97 -4.80
CA GLY A 102 -10.80 -7.12 -6.01
C GLY A 102 -10.01 -5.87 -6.44
N LYS A 103 -9.98 -4.81 -5.63
CA LYS A 103 -9.34 -3.53 -5.94
C LYS A 103 -8.52 -3.02 -4.76
N PHE A 104 -7.52 -2.21 -5.06
CA PHE A 104 -6.82 -1.35 -4.12
C PHE A 104 -7.59 -0.04 -3.97
N CYS A 105 -7.80 0.41 -2.73
CA CYS A 105 -8.68 1.53 -2.42
C CYS A 105 -8.02 2.52 -1.46
N LEU A 106 -8.32 3.80 -1.65
CA LEU A 106 -8.07 4.87 -0.68
C LEU A 106 -9.42 5.31 -0.08
N GLY A 107 -9.55 5.16 1.24
CA GLY A 107 -10.73 5.56 1.98
C GLY A 107 -10.36 6.03 3.39
N ASP A 108 -11.23 5.77 4.35
CA ASP A 108 -11.01 6.10 5.77
C ASP A 108 -11.37 4.93 6.69
N ALA A 109 -11.47 5.18 8.00
CA ALA A 109 -11.85 4.16 8.97
C ALA A 109 -13.28 3.62 8.77
N SER A 110 -14.18 4.43 8.23
CA SER A 110 -15.61 4.15 8.04
C SER A 110 -15.99 3.71 6.63
N SER A 111 -15.16 4.02 5.62
CA SER A 111 -15.39 3.66 4.22
C SER A 111 -14.17 3.04 3.57
N ILE A 112 -14.36 1.91 2.88
CA ILE A 112 -13.30 1.19 2.14
C ILE A 112 -12.66 2.07 1.06
N SER A 113 -13.49 2.84 0.34
CA SER A 113 -13.07 3.82 -0.66
C SER A 113 -13.91 5.09 -0.50
N TYR A 114 -13.36 6.26 -0.79
CA TYR A 114 -14.14 7.50 -0.80
C TYR A 114 -15.19 7.49 -1.93
N ASP A 115 -14.79 7.09 -3.14
CA ASP A 115 -15.65 6.78 -4.28
C ASP A 115 -14.89 5.93 -5.31
N GLU A 116 -15.50 5.64 -6.47
CA GLU A 116 -14.89 4.81 -7.52
C GLU A 116 -13.59 5.39 -8.11
N SER A 117 -13.37 6.71 -8.02
CA SER A 117 -12.13 7.36 -8.50
C SER A 117 -10.93 7.12 -7.56
N TYR A 118 -11.19 6.63 -6.34
CA TYR A 118 -10.19 6.24 -5.36
C TYR A 118 -9.92 4.73 -5.37
N GLU A 119 -10.37 4.03 -6.41
CA GLU A 119 -10.15 2.59 -6.59
C GLU A 119 -9.26 2.29 -7.80
N SER A 120 -8.36 1.33 -7.64
CA SER A 120 -7.49 0.84 -8.71
C SER A 120 -7.42 -0.68 -8.71
N ARG A 121 -7.22 -1.29 -9.88
CA ARG A 121 -6.90 -2.72 -9.97
C ARG A 121 -5.44 -3.03 -9.66
N THR A 122 -4.61 -2.00 -9.57
CA THR A 122 -3.16 -2.13 -9.33
C THR A 122 -2.70 -1.29 -8.16
N LEU A 123 -1.68 -1.78 -7.45
CA LEU A 123 -1.05 -1.07 -6.34
C LEU A 123 -0.40 0.22 -6.80
N VAL A 124 0.24 0.21 -7.98
CA VAL A 124 0.78 1.42 -8.62
C VAL A 124 -0.31 2.48 -8.80
N GLY A 125 -1.50 2.08 -9.28
CA GLY A 125 -2.61 3.02 -9.43
C GLY A 125 -3.13 3.55 -8.10
N LEU A 126 -3.09 2.77 -7.01
CA LEU A 126 -3.39 3.30 -5.67
C LEU A 126 -2.38 4.39 -5.27
N ILE A 127 -1.09 4.18 -5.51
CA ILE A 127 -0.05 5.18 -5.20
C ILE A 127 -0.28 6.45 -6.03
N GLU A 128 -0.66 6.33 -7.31
CA GLU A 128 -1.02 7.47 -8.16
C GLU A 128 -2.24 8.24 -7.62
N ILE A 129 -3.27 7.52 -7.16
CA ILE A 129 -4.44 8.11 -6.49
C ILE A 129 -4.01 8.89 -5.25
N CYS A 130 -3.20 8.28 -4.37
CA CYS A 130 -2.70 8.93 -3.16
C CYS A 130 -1.88 10.19 -3.48
N ARG A 131 -1.00 10.13 -4.50
CA ARG A 131 -0.22 11.28 -4.95
C ARG A 131 -1.13 12.42 -5.43
N ASN A 132 -2.15 12.11 -6.22
CA ASN A 132 -3.09 13.13 -6.71
C ASN A 132 -3.89 13.76 -5.56
N GLU A 133 -4.26 12.96 -4.55
CA GLU A 133 -4.93 13.47 -3.35
C GLU A 133 -4.02 14.41 -2.55
N MET A 134 -2.75 14.05 -2.38
CA MET A 134 -1.77 14.92 -1.73
C MET A 134 -1.59 16.26 -2.45
N LEU A 135 -1.50 16.23 -3.79
CA LEU A 135 -1.34 17.45 -4.58
C LEU A 135 -2.55 18.38 -4.44
N ARG A 136 -3.77 17.82 -4.38
CA ARG A 136 -5.00 18.60 -4.14
C ARG A 136 -5.06 19.24 -2.75
N ALA A 137 -4.42 18.64 -1.75
CA ALA A 137 -4.42 19.15 -0.38
C ALA A 137 -3.47 20.32 -0.15
N ILE A 138 -2.53 20.56 -1.08
CA ILE A 138 -1.51 21.63 -1.00
C ILE A 138 -1.89 22.85 -1.85
N ASP A 139 -2.78 22.68 -2.84
CA ASP A 139 -3.36 23.75 -3.66
C ASP A 139 -4.41 24.59 -2.88
#